data_AF-Q2N0X1-F1
#
_entry.id   AF-Q2N0X1-F1
#
_cell.length_a   1.000
_cell.length_b   1.000
_cell.length_c   1.000
_cell.angle_alpha   90.00
_cell.angle_beta   90.00
_cell.angle_gamma   90.00
#
_symmetry.space_group_name_H-M   'P 1'
#
loop_
_entity.id
_entity.type
_entity.pdbx_description
1 polymer ?
#
loop_
_entity_poly.entity_id
_entity_poly.type
_entity_poly.pdbx_seq_one_letter_code
_entity_poly.pdbx_strand_id
1 'polypeptide(L)'
;IEPYDDRAPSVPDPVLRFTCMDASLAVKPVFDRFQSVIITSGTLSPLDMYPKILNFRPVTMCSFDMTLSRTSLLPIVVTRSADQTPLSTRYEDREQSAVKRGYGHLLLDICSAVPDGVVCFFVSYEYLESAVSTWIDQGIMTQIQAKKLVFVETQDGAETSQALDSFQKACANGRGAVLLSVARGKVSEGLDFDHHLGRAVVMMGIP
;
A
#
# COMPACT_ATOMS: atom_id res chain seq x y z
N ILE A 1 14.38 -24.10 14.23
CA ILE A 1 13.14 -24.81 13.84
C ILE A 1 12.04 -24.09 14.57
N GLU A 2 11.19 -23.39 13.84
CA GLU A 2 9.95 -22.82 14.37
C GLU A 2 8.94 -23.97 14.38
N PRO A 3 8.54 -24.48 15.56
CA PRO A 3 7.68 -25.66 15.64
C PRO A 3 6.20 -25.38 15.31
N TYR A 4 5.83 -24.10 15.28
CA TYR A 4 4.47 -23.62 15.05
C TYR A 4 4.50 -22.43 14.10
N ASP A 5 3.43 -22.26 13.32
CA ASP A 5 3.18 -21.04 12.57
C ASP A 5 2.58 -19.96 13.49
N ASP A 6 2.96 -18.71 13.30
CA ASP A 6 2.47 -17.56 14.09
C ASP A 6 0.94 -17.40 13.99
N ARG A 7 0.34 -17.86 12.89
CA ARG A 7 -1.10 -17.84 12.65
C ARG A 7 -1.85 -19.02 13.28
N ALA A 8 -1.15 -20.12 13.58
CA ALA A 8 -1.74 -21.36 14.10
C ALA A 8 -0.86 -21.97 15.19
N PRO A 9 -0.75 -21.32 16.37
CA PRO A 9 0.20 -21.71 17.43
C PRO A 9 -0.07 -23.08 18.05
N SER A 10 -1.24 -23.68 17.81
CA SER A 10 -1.64 -24.99 18.32
C SER A 10 -1.49 -26.12 17.31
N VAL A 11 -1.23 -25.81 16.04
CA VAL A 11 -1.06 -26.81 14.98
C VAL A 11 0.44 -27.01 14.75
N PRO A 12 0.98 -28.22 14.98
CA PRO A 12 2.41 -28.47 14.76
C PRO A 12 2.71 -28.43 13.26
N ASP A 13 3.51 -27.44 12.85
CA ASP A 13 4.03 -27.27 11.48
C ASP A 13 5.53 -26.89 11.57
N PRO A 14 6.43 -27.87 11.78
CA PRO A 14 7.82 -27.59 12.05
C PRO A 14 8.55 -27.13 10.78
N VAL A 15 8.91 -25.85 10.73
CA VAL A 15 9.65 -25.25 9.61
C VAL A 15 11.05 -24.82 10.06
N LEU A 16 12.07 -25.13 9.25
CA LEU A 16 13.41 -24.58 9.41
C LEU A 16 13.67 -23.57 8.29
N ARG A 17 13.69 -22.27 8.63
CA ARG A 17 14.06 -21.20 7.71
C ARG A 17 15.54 -20.86 7.85
N PHE A 18 16.28 -20.92 6.75
CA PHE A 18 17.63 -20.38 6.67
C PHE A 18 17.57 -18.97 6.08
N THR A 19 17.61 -17.96 6.96
CA THR A 19 17.44 -16.56 6.57
C THR A 19 18.79 -15.87 6.48
N CYS A 20 19.10 -15.30 5.31
CA CYS A 20 20.26 -14.44 5.15
C CYS A 20 19.94 -13.02 5.63
N MET A 21 20.69 -12.52 6.61
CA MET A 21 20.51 -11.16 7.14
C MET A 21 21.42 -10.13 6.46
N ASP A 22 22.45 -10.58 5.74
CA ASP A 22 23.42 -9.72 5.08
C ASP A 22 23.20 -9.68 3.57
N ALA A 23 22.57 -8.61 3.10
CA ALA A 23 22.30 -8.38 1.69
C ALA A 23 23.58 -8.12 0.87
N SER A 24 24.68 -7.70 1.51
CA SER A 24 25.93 -7.38 0.80
C SER A 24 26.56 -8.62 0.16
N LEU A 25 26.35 -9.80 0.74
CA LEU A 25 26.90 -11.07 0.23
C LEU A 25 26.42 -11.38 -1.19
N ALA A 26 25.15 -11.10 -1.48
CA ALA A 26 24.57 -11.36 -2.80
C ALA A 26 25.06 -10.37 -3.87
N VAL A 27 25.30 -9.11 -3.49
CA VAL A 27 25.68 -8.04 -4.43
C VAL A 27 27.19 -7.94 -4.61
N LYS A 28 28.00 -8.43 -3.66
CA LYS A 28 29.46 -8.48 -3.72
C LYS A 28 30.01 -8.95 -5.08
N PRO A 29 29.60 -10.11 -5.67
CA PRO A 29 30.12 -10.53 -6.97
C PRO A 29 29.74 -9.60 -8.13
N VAL A 30 28.66 -8.82 -8.00
CA VAL A 30 28.28 -7.83 -9.01
C VAL A 30 29.26 -6.66 -8.98
N PHE A 31 29.56 -6.14 -7.78
CA PHE A 31 30.53 -5.07 -7.62
C PHE A 31 31.96 -5.48 -7.98
N ASP A 32 32.34 -6.74 -7.73
CA ASP A 32 33.69 -7.24 -8.06
C ASP A 32 33.87 -7.50 -9.57
N ARG A 33 32.79 -7.87 -10.29
CA ARG A 33 32.86 -8.23 -11.72
C ARG A 33 32.71 -7.04 -12.66
N PHE A 34 31.94 -6.02 -12.28
CA PHE A 34 31.65 -4.88 -13.15
C PHE A 34 32.38 -3.63 -12.69
N GLN A 35 32.96 -2.87 -13.63
CA GLN A 35 33.70 -1.65 -13.33
C GLN A 35 32.82 -0.53 -12.77
N SER A 36 31.59 -0.41 -13.27
CA SER A 36 30.64 0.63 -12.85
C SER A 36 29.23 0.06 -12.78
N VAL A 37 28.64 0.11 -11.58
CA VAL A 37 27.25 -0.29 -11.32
C VAL A 37 26.49 0.97 -10.91
N ILE A 38 25.40 1.26 -11.62
CA ILE A 38 24.55 2.42 -11.34
C ILE A 38 23.24 1.91 -10.76
N ILE A 39 22.89 2.38 -9.57
CA ILE A 39 21.62 2.09 -8.91
C ILE A 39 20.73 3.32 -9.07
N THR A 40 19.60 3.15 -9.74
CA THR A 40 18.61 4.22 -9.95
C THR A 40 17.23 3.74 -9.54
N SER A 41 16.54 4.52 -8.71
CA SER A 41 15.12 4.35 -8.45
C SER A 41 14.51 5.71 -8.06
N GLY A 42 13.23 5.90 -8.38
CA GLY A 42 12.50 7.15 -8.11
C GLY A 42 12.05 7.30 -6.66
N THR A 43 12.20 6.27 -5.83
CA THR A 43 11.69 6.24 -4.44
C THR A 43 12.78 5.96 -3.41
N LEU A 44 14.05 5.99 -3.80
CA LEU A 44 15.17 5.76 -2.88
C LEU A 44 15.22 6.86 -1.81
N SER A 45 14.92 6.51 -0.57
CA SER A 45 15.02 7.43 0.56
C SER A 45 15.19 6.66 1.88
N PRO A 46 16.14 7.05 2.75
CA PRO A 46 17.22 8.01 2.54
C PRO A 46 18.40 7.36 1.79
N LEU A 47 19.11 8.13 0.96
CA LEU A 47 20.20 7.62 0.09
C LEU A 47 21.42 7.09 0.87
N ASP A 48 21.62 7.51 2.10
CA ASP A 48 22.76 7.11 2.93
C ASP A 48 22.63 5.70 3.51
N MET A 49 21.43 5.11 3.49
CA MET A 49 21.17 3.78 4.02
C MET A 49 21.72 2.68 3.08
N TYR A 50 21.59 2.87 1.76
CA TYR A 50 21.97 1.84 0.78
C TYR A 50 23.46 1.48 0.80
N PRO A 51 24.41 2.44 0.86
CA PRO A 51 25.84 2.13 0.97
C PRO A 51 26.18 1.36 2.25
N LYS A 52 25.48 1.65 3.35
CA LYS A 52 25.68 0.99 4.66
C LYS A 52 25.18 -0.45 4.64
N ILE A 53 24.01 -0.71 4.05
CA ILE A 53 23.42 -2.07 4.00
C ILE A 53 24.16 -2.95 2.99
N LEU A 54 24.45 -2.45 1.79
CA LEU A 54 25.05 -3.23 0.71
C LEU A 54 26.59 -3.22 0.74
N ASN A 55 27.19 -2.53 1.71
CA ASN A 55 28.63 -2.45 1.95
C ASN A 55 29.45 -2.02 0.71
N PHE A 56 29.07 -0.88 0.11
CA PHE A 56 29.80 -0.29 -1.01
C PHE A 56 30.04 1.21 -0.80
N ARG A 57 30.97 1.79 -1.57
CA ARG A 57 31.27 3.23 -1.52
C ARG A 57 30.94 3.88 -2.87
N PRO A 58 29.77 4.53 -3.01
CA PRO A 58 29.45 5.24 -4.25
C PRO A 58 30.37 6.46 -4.43
N VAL A 59 30.74 6.73 -5.69
CA VAL A 59 31.44 7.97 -6.05
C VAL A 59 30.48 9.16 -6.02
N THR A 60 29.26 8.95 -6.52
CA THR A 60 28.21 9.97 -6.60
C THR A 60 26.95 9.44 -5.94
N MET A 61 26.38 10.24 -5.04
CA MET A 61 25.01 10.07 -4.55
C MET A 61 24.27 11.37 -4.84
N CYS A 62 23.25 11.28 -5.68
CA CYS A 62 22.47 12.44 -6.08
C CYS A 62 20.98 12.10 -5.97
N SER A 63 20.22 13.07 -5.50
CA SER A 63 18.76 13.10 -5.60
C SER A 63 18.41 14.22 -6.56
N PHE A 64 17.46 13.97 -7.46
CA PHE A 64 16.98 14.97 -8.39
C PHE A 64 15.56 15.35 -8.01
N ASP A 65 15.37 16.61 -7.63
CA ASP A 65 14.04 17.12 -7.35
C ASP A 65 13.25 17.25 -8.66
N MET A 66 11.99 16.84 -8.62
CA MET A 66 11.11 16.94 -9.78
C MET A 66 10.71 18.40 -10.00
N THR A 67 11.14 19.00 -11.11
CA THR A 67 10.68 20.33 -11.52
C THR A 67 9.42 20.22 -12.36
N LEU A 68 8.27 20.62 -11.82
CA LEU A 68 7.01 20.67 -12.54
C LEU A 68 6.57 22.12 -12.78
N SER A 69 5.99 22.38 -13.94
CA SER A 69 5.42 23.70 -14.27
C SER A 69 4.12 24.02 -13.51
N ARG A 70 3.53 23.00 -12.86
CA ARG A 70 2.33 23.08 -12.01
C ARG A 70 2.50 22.14 -10.81
N THR A 71 1.81 22.44 -9.71
CA THR A 71 1.72 21.54 -8.55
C THR A 71 0.81 20.35 -8.88
N SER A 72 1.37 19.33 -9.53
CA SER A 72 0.61 18.13 -9.94
C SER A 72 0.35 17.14 -8.80
N LEU A 73 0.98 17.33 -7.64
CA LEU A 73 0.90 16.43 -6.48
C LEU A 73 0.63 17.24 -5.21
N LEU A 74 -0.30 16.77 -4.38
CA LEU A 74 -0.65 17.38 -3.10
C LEU A 74 -0.62 16.31 -2.00
N PRO A 75 0.52 16.11 -1.32
CA PRO A 75 0.59 15.21 -0.16
C PRO A 75 -0.13 15.86 1.03
N ILE A 76 -1.06 15.13 1.65
CA ILE A 76 -1.80 15.56 2.84
C ILE A 76 -1.69 14.46 3.90
N VAL A 77 -1.35 14.86 5.12
CA VAL A 77 -1.36 13.95 6.28
C VAL A 77 -2.62 14.21 7.08
N VAL A 78 -3.53 13.22 7.10
CA VAL A 78 -4.79 13.29 7.87
C VAL A 78 -4.59 12.60 9.21
N THR A 79 -4.57 13.37 10.30
CA THR A 79 -4.31 12.83 11.65
C THR A 79 -5.56 12.52 12.45
N ARG A 80 -6.72 13.06 12.06
CA ARG A 80 -7.99 12.94 12.80
C ARG A 80 -9.17 12.80 11.85
N SER A 81 -10.20 12.07 12.28
CA SER A 81 -11.48 12.00 11.58
C SER A 81 -12.36 13.23 11.86
N ALA A 82 -13.50 13.33 11.18
CA ALA A 82 -14.52 14.35 11.42
C ALA A 82 -14.97 14.40 12.90
N ASP A 83 -15.00 13.23 13.56
CA ASP A 83 -15.39 13.08 14.97
C ASP A 83 -14.26 13.42 15.96
N GLN A 84 -13.14 14.00 15.49
CA GLN A 84 -11.92 14.28 16.26
C GLN A 84 -11.19 13.03 16.82
N THR A 85 -11.61 11.83 16.44
CA THR A 85 -10.91 10.58 16.80
C THR A 85 -9.54 10.56 16.11
N PRO A 86 -8.44 10.30 16.84
CA PRO A 86 -7.13 10.15 16.24
C PRO A 86 -7.11 8.94 15.29
N LEU A 87 -6.67 9.16 14.05
CA LEU A 87 -6.48 8.08 13.08
C LEU A 87 -5.09 7.47 13.28
N SER A 88 -5.06 6.22 13.72
CA SER A 88 -3.86 5.49 14.07
C SER A 88 -4.02 4.02 13.70
N THR A 89 -2.99 3.41 13.12
CA THR A 89 -2.94 1.95 12.87
C THR A 89 -1.99 1.25 13.84
N ARG A 90 -1.71 1.84 15.01
CA ARG A 90 -0.98 1.16 16.07
C ARG A 90 -1.71 -0.11 16.48
N TYR A 91 -0.95 -1.11 16.93
CA TYR A 91 -1.51 -2.43 17.28
C TYR A 91 -2.67 -2.36 18.29
N GLU A 92 -2.60 -1.44 19.25
CA GLU A 92 -3.63 -1.22 20.27
C GLU A 92 -4.87 -0.48 19.74
N ASP A 93 -4.68 0.41 18.77
CA ASP A 93 -5.74 1.27 18.22
C ASP A 93 -6.49 0.60 17.06
N ARG A 94 -5.84 -0.32 16.34
CA ARG A 94 -6.38 -0.89 15.10
C ARG A 94 -7.65 -1.72 15.32
N GLU A 95 -7.83 -2.32 16.50
CA GLU A 95 -9.05 -3.08 16.82
C GLU A 95 -10.23 -2.19 17.20
N GLN A 96 -9.99 -0.92 17.50
CA GLN A 96 -11.04 -0.01 17.91
C GLN A 96 -11.96 0.32 16.73
N SER A 97 -13.24 -0.04 16.85
CA SER A 97 -14.25 0.23 15.82
C SER A 97 -14.41 1.72 15.50
N ALA A 98 -14.08 2.62 16.43
CA ALA A 98 -14.10 4.06 16.22
C ALA A 98 -13.07 4.51 15.17
N VAL A 99 -11.86 3.94 15.18
CA VAL A 99 -10.81 4.24 14.21
C VAL A 99 -11.17 3.68 12.84
N LYS A 100 -11.64 2.43 12.77
CA LYS A 100 -12.15 1.80 11.53
C LYS A 100 -13.26 2.66 10.91
N ARG A 101 -14.20 3.14 11.73
CA ARG A 101 -15.26 4.07 11.29
C ARG A 101 -14.70 5.38 10.75
N GLY A 102 -13.75 5.97 11.46
CA GLY A 102 -13.08 7.20 11.04
C GLY A 102 -12.44 7.08 9.65
N TYR A 103 -11.76 5.97 9.36
CA TYR A 103 -11.23 5.67 8.03
C TYR A 103 -12.32 5.47 6.97
N GLY A 104 -13.44 4.83 7.33
CA GLY A 104 -14.58 4.65 6.43
C GLY A 104 -15.21 5.99 6.02
N HIS A 105 -15.41 6.91 6.96
CA HIS A 105 -15.91 8.25 6.66
C HIS A 105 -14.92 9.08 5.85
N LEU A 106 -13.62 9.01 6.17
CA LEU A 106 -12.58 9.66 5.37
C LEU A 106 -12.63 9.17 3.91
N LEU A 107 -12.74 7.85 3.71
CA LEU A 107 -12.84 7.29 2.37
C LEU A 107 -14.13 7.74 1.65
N LEU A 108 -15.25 7.81 2.35
CA LEU A 108 -16.52 8.30 1.80
C LEU A 108 -16.43 9.75 1.31
N ASP A 109 -15.80 10.62 2.10
CA ASP A 109 -15.60 12.04 1.75
C ASP A 109 -14.68 12.17 0.53
N ILE A 110 -13.58 11.41 0.51
CA ILE A 110 -12.66 11.35 -0.64
C ILE A 110 -13.39 10.84 -1.89
N CYS A 111 -14.19 9.79 -1.78
CA CYS A 111 -14.97 9.26 -2.90
C CYS A 111 -16.01 10.25 -3.43
N SER A 112 -16.49 11.16 -2.58
CA SER A 112 -17.45 12.20 -3.00
C SER A 112 -16.75 13.39 -3.67
N ALA A 113 -15.51 13.71 -3.28
CA ALA A 113 -14.75 14.83 -3.81
C ALA A 113 -13.93 14.50 -5.06
N VAL A 114 -13.38 13.28 -5.14
CA VAL A 114 -12.41 12.89 -6.17
C VAL A 114 -13.13 12.19 -7.34
N PRO A 115 -12.95 12.67 -8.60
CA PRO A 115 -13.49 12.00 -9.78
C PRO A 115 -12.74 10.69 -10.08
N ASP A 116 -13.36 9.80 -10.86
CA ASP A 116 -12.75 8.60 -11.42
C ASP A 116 -12.21 7.61 -10.34
N GLY A 117 -10.92 7.31 -10.37
CA GLY A 117 -10.30 6.26 -9.56
C GLY A 117 -9.68 6.74 -8.25
N VAL A 118 -9.98 6.02 -7.17
CA VAL A 118 -9.35 6.15 -5.85
C VAL A 118 -8.69 4.81 -5.50
N VAL A 119 -7.42 4.84 -5.08
CA VAL A 119 -6.69 3.65 -4.65
C VAL A 119 -6.41 3.77 -3.16
N CYS A 120 -6.76 2.74 -2.39
CA CYS A 120 -6.64 2.73 -0.95
C CYS A 120 -5.79 1.54 -0.51
N PHE A 121 -4.59 1.82 0.00
CA PHE A 121 -3.65 0.81 0.48
C PHE A 121 -3.77 0.60 1.98
N PHE A 122 -3.98 -0.64 2.40
CA PHE A 122 -3.98 -1.09 3.78
C PHE A 122 -2.65 -1.75 4.16
N VAL A 123 -2.38 -1.81 5.46
CA VAL A 123 -1.16 -2.43 6.01
C VAL A 123 -1.11 -3.95 5.88
N SER A 124 -2.26 -4.63 5.95
CA SER A 124 -2.35 -6.09 5.85
C SER A 124 -3.73 -6.55 5.34
N TYR A 125 -3.81 -7.77 4.79
CA TYR A 125 -5.08 -8.38 4.37
C TYR A 125 -6.04 -8.59 5.54
N GLU A 126 -5.54 -9.04 6.70
CA GLU A 126 -6.36 -9.22 7.90
C GLU A 126 -7.01 -7.91 8.35
N TYR A 127 -6.25 -6.81 8.31
CA TYR A 127 -6.79 -5.50 8.67
C TYR A 127 -7.81 -5.00 7.64
N LEU A 128 -7.56 -5.24 6.35
CA LEU A 128 -8.49 -4.93 5.27
C LEU A 128 -9.81 -5.67 5.47
N GLU A 129 -9.78 -6.97 5.71
CA GLU A 129 -10.99 -7.80 5.90
C GLU A 129 -11.78 -7.35 7.13
N SER A 130 -11.08 -7.09 8.24
CA SER A 130 -11.69 -6.61 9.48
C SER A 130 -12.32 -5.22 9.32
N ALA A 131 -11.66 -4.30 8.61
CA ALA A 131 -12.17 -2.97 8.31
C ALA A 131 -13.40 -3.03 7.39
N VAL A 132 -13.33 -3.81 6.31
CA VAL A 132 -14.43 -4.00 5.36
C VAL A 132 -15.64 -4.61 6.05
N SER A 133 -15.47 -5.65 6.89
CA SER A 133 -16.57 -6.23 7.68
C SER A 133 -17.24 -5.17 8.55
N THR A 134 -16.45 -4.37 9.27
CA THR A 134 -16.97 -3.30 10.12
C THR A 134 -17.74 -2.25 9.32
N TRP A 135 -17.28 -1.93 8.10
CA TRP A 135 -17.94 -0.96 7.22
C TRP A 135 -19.25 -1.48 6.62
N ILE A 136 -19.34 -2.79 6.39
CA ILE A 136 -20.58 -3.45 5.95
C ILE A 136 -21.59 -3.40 7.10
N ASP A 137 -21.20 -3.81 8.31
CA ASP A 137 -22.08 -3.84 9.48
C ASP A 137 -22.63 -2.45 9.84
N GLN A 138 -21.81 -1.40 9.67
CA GLN A 138 -22.20 0.00 9.92
C GLN A 138 -22.92 0.67 8.73
N GLY A 139 -23.07 -0.02 7.59
CA GLY A 139 -23.72 0.52 6.39
C GLY A 139 -22.92 1.60 5.64
N ILE A 140 -21.65 1.81 5.99
CA ILE A 140 -20.75 2.77 5.33
C ILE A 140 -20.42 2.26 3.92
N MET A 141 -20.21 0.95 3.77
CA MET A 141 -19.89 0.35 2.48
C MET A 141 -20.96 0.65 1.42
N THR A 142 -22.25 0.58 1.80
CA THR A 142 -23.37 0.90 0.91
C THR A 142 -23.33 2.36 0.44
N GLN A 143 -22.91 3.29 1.31
CA GLN A 143 -22.77 4.71 0.95
C GLN A 143 -21.62 4.91 -0.03
N ILE A 144 -20.49 4.21 0.16
CA ILE A 144 -19.35 4.25 -0.78
C ILE A 144 -19.77 3.66 -2.13
N GLN A 145 -20.44 2.50 -2.15
CA GLN A 145 -20.93 1.84 -3.35
C GLN A 145 -21.94 2.68 -4.15
N ALA A 146 -22.73 3.52 -3.47
CA ALA A 146 -23.63 4.47 -4.11
C ALA A 146 -22.88 5.56 -4.90
N LYS A 147 -21.62 5.87 -4.51
CA LYS A 147 -20.77 6.88 -5.18
C LYS A 147 -19.86 6.26 -6.22
N LYS A 148 -19.18 5.16 -5.91
CA LYS A 148 -18.18 4.51 -6.77
C LYS A 148 -18.23 2.98 -6.63
N LEU A 149 -17.82 2.26 -7.66
CA LEU A 149 -17.71 0.80 -7.59
C LEU A 149 -16.52 0.41 -6.70
N VAL A 150 -16.73 -0.50 -5.75
CA VAL A 150 -15.67 -0.95 -4.84
C VAL A 150 -15.13 -2.29 -5.32
N PHE A 151 -13.81 -2.36 -5.49
CA PHE A 151 -13.07 -3.56 -5.81
C PHE A 151 -12.09 -3.85 -4.68
N VAL A 152 -11.99 -5.11 -4.28
CA VAL A 152 -11.15 -5.56 -3.17
C VAL A 152 -10.11 -6.52 -3.73
N GLU A 153 -8.84 -6.29 -3.39
CA GLU A 153 -7.75 -7.21 -3.70
C GLU A 153 -7.86 -8.47 -2.84
N THR A 154 -7.75 -9.63 -3.48
CA THR A 154 -7.69 -10.94 -2.79
C THR A 154 -6.30 -11.54 -2.94
N GLN A 155 -6.00 -12.61 -2.18
CA GLN A 155 -4.69 -13.28 -2.30
C GLN A 155 -4.56 -14.07 -3.62
N ASP A 156 -5.70 -14.41 -4.25
CA ASP A 156 -5.72 -15.07 -5.55
C ASP A 156 -5.34 -14.10 -6.67
N GLY A 157 -4.35 -14.49 -7.47
CA GLY A 157 -3.87 -13.69 -8.60
C GLY A 157 -4.89 -13.58 -9.73
N ALA A 158 -5.71 -14.62 -9.95
CA ALA A 158 -6.70 -14.61 -11.03
C ALA A 158 -7.83 -13.62 -10.72
N GLU A 159 -8.40 -13.69 -9.52
CA GLU A 159 -9.43 -12.75 -9.06
C GLU A 159 -8.91 -11.31 -9.03
N THR A 160 -7.69 -11.10 -8.51
CA THR A 160 -7.07 -9.77 -8.47
C THR A 160 -6.91 -9.16 -9.87
N SER A 161 -6.52 -9.97 -10.86
CA SER A 161 -6.40 -9.51 -12.24
C SER A 161 -7.76 -9.10 -12.83
N GLN A 162 -8.82 -9.85 -12.53
CA GLN A 162 -10.18 -9.54 -12.98
C GLN A 162 -10.75 -8.31 -12.28
N ALA A 163 -10.49 -8.15 -10.98
CA ALA A 163 -10.88 -6.98 -10.21
C ALA A 163 -10.21 -5.72 -10.76
N LEU A 164 -8.93 -5.81 -11.14
CA LEU A 164 -8.18 -4.71 -11.74
C LEU A 164 -8.72 -4.31 -13.11
N ASP A 165 -8.98 -5.26 -14.00
CA ASP A 165 -9.55 -4.98 -15.32
C ASP A 165 -10.95 -4.33 -15.19
N SER A 166 -11.74 -4.81 -14.24
CA SER A 166 -13.05 -4.23 -13.91
C SER A 166 -12.92 -2.81 -13.35
N PHE A 167 -11.92 -2.55 -12.50
CA PHE A 167 -11.60 -1.23 -11.97
C PHE A 167 -11.24 -0.24 -13.08
N GLN A 168 -10.35 -0.64 -14.00
CA GLN A 168 -9.97 0.21 -15.13
C GLN A 168 -11.16 0.55 -16.03
N LYS A 169 -12.00 -0.45 -16.34
CA LYS A 169 -13.24 -0.25 -17.11
C LYS A 169 -14.23 0.68 -16.40
N ALA A 170 -14.38 0.55 -15.08
CA ALA A 170 -15.27 1.40 -14.29
C ALA A 170 -14.80 2.86 -14.27
N CYS A 171 -13.49 3.09 -14.19
CA CYS A 171 -12.90 4.42 -14.31
C CYS A 171 -13.07 5.01 -15.72
N ALA A 172 -12.87 4.21 -16.77
CA ALA A 172 -13.04 4.66 -18.16
C ALA A 172 -14.50 4.98 -18.53
N ASN A 173 -15.46 4.28 -17.93
CA ASN A 173 -16.90 4.46 -18.20
C ASN A 173 -17.53 5.61 -17.38
N GLY A 174 -16.75 6.37 -16.63
CA GLY A 174 -17.20 7.59 -15.92
C GLY A 174 -17.98 7.35 -14.62
N ARG A 175 -18.19 6.11 -14.20
CA ARG A 175 -18.79 5.80 -12.89
C ARG A 175 -17.79 6.00 -11.75
N GLY A 176 -16.50 5.79 -12.04
CA GLY A 176 -15.43 5.83 -11.04
C GLY A 176 -15.43 4.58 -10.16
N ALA A 177 -14.25 4.30 -9.59
CA ALA A 177 -14.03 3.11 -8.81
C ALA A 177 -13.07 3.36 -7.65
N VAL A 178 -13.18 2.50 -6.64
CA VAL A 178 -12.31 2.45 -5.47
C VAL A 178 -11.66 1.08 -5.45
N LEU A 179 -10.34 1.04 -5.42
CA LEU A 179 -9.56 -0.18 -5.24
C LEU A 179 -9.04 -0.24 -3.81
N LEU A 180 -9.50 -1.23 -3.04
CA LEU A 180 -8.97 -1.53 -1.72
C LEU A 180 -7.90 -2.60 -1.88
N SER A 181 -6.64 -2.21 -1.68
CA SER A 181 -5.44 -3.04 -1.90
C SER A 181 -4.56 -3.07 -0.66
N VAL A 182 -3.54 -3.93 -0.67
CA VAL A 182 -2.55 -3.99 0.42
C VAL A 182 -1.22 -3.41 -0.07
N ALA A 183 -0.56 -2.59 0.76
CA ALA A 183 0.67 -1.90 0.37
C ALA A 183 1.84 -2.85 0.05
N ARG A 184 1.83 -4.08 0.59
CA ARG A 184 2.77 -5.17 0.30
C ARG A 184 2.17 -6.26 -0.60
N GLY A 185 1.06 -5.96 -1.26
CA GLY A 185 0.36 -6.87 -2.15
C GLY A 185 0.97 -6.92 -3.54
N LYS A 186 0.42 -7.76 -4.42
CA LYS A 186 0.89 -7.85 -5.81
C LYS A 186 0.60 -6.58 -6.60
N VAL A 187 -0.45 -5.86 -6.21
CA VAL A 187 -0.92 -4.65 -6.89
C VAL A 187 0.01 -3.46 -6.68
N SER A 188 0.76 -3.39 -5.57
CA SER A 188 1.62 -2.24 -5.27
C SER A 188 2.98 -2.26 -5.96
N GLU A 189 3.46 -3.42 -6.44
CA GLU A 189 4.80 -3.55 -7.02
C GLU A 189 4.84 -3.48 -8.55
N GLY A 190 3.77 -3.94 -9.22
CA GLY A 190 3.80 -4.19 -10.67
C GLY A 190 2.86 -3.35 -11.53
N LEU A 191 2.01 -2.53 -10.93
CA LEU A 191 0.95 -1.81 -11.64
C LEU A 191 1.12 -0.31 -11.54
N ASP A 192 1.14 0.34 -12.71
CA ASP A 192 1.17 1.80 -12.82
C ASP A 192 -0.25 2.35 -12.93
N PHE A 193 -0.59 3.30 -12.07
CA PHE A 193 -1.90 3.95 -12.05
C PHE A 193 -1.84 5.23 -12.89
N ASP A 194 -2.08 5.06 -14.18
CA ASP A 194 -1.95 6.17 -15.11
C ASP A 194 -3.10 7.19 -14.98
N HIS A 195 -2.74 8.48 -14.91
CA HIS A 195 -3.62 9.66 -14.95
C HIS A 195 -4.92 9.57 -14.12
N HIS A 196 -6.00 9.06 -14.73
CA HIS A 196 -7.35 9.04 -14.16
C HIS A 196 -7.65 7.77 -13.34
N LEU A 197 -6.78 6.76 -13.42
CA LEU A 197 -6.94 5.50 -12.70
C LEU A 197 -6.66 5.66 -11.20
N GLY A 198 -5.82 6.61 -10.80
CA GLY A 198 -5.45 6.84 -9.39
C GLY A 198 -5.37 8.32 -9.05
N ARG A 199 -6.48 9.06 -9.16
CA ARG A 199 -6.51 10.51 -8.89
C ARG A 199 -6.27 10.84 -7.42
N ALA A 200 -6.66 9.94 -6.53
CA ALA A 200 -6.28 9.99 -5.12
C ALA A 200 -5.76 8.62 -4.68
N VAL A 201 -4.60 8.65 -4.02
CA VAL A 201 -4.02 7.49 -3.35
C VAL A 201 -4.12 7.73 -1.85
N VAL A 202 -4.77 6.80 -1.15
CA VAL A 202 -5.01 6.86 0.29
C VAL A 202 -4.19 5.75 0.94
N MET A 203 -3.24 6.13 1.79
CA MET A 203 -2.50 5.18 2.61
C MET A 203 -3.17 5.08 3.97
N MET A 204 -3.83 3.95 4.23
CA MET A 204 -4.50 3.66 5.50
C MET A 204 -3.46 3.14 6.51
N GLY A 205 -2.82 4.08 7.19
CA GLY A 205 -1.76 3.78 8.16
C GLY A 205 -0.37 3.77 7.56
N ILE A 206 0.56 3.20 8.33
CA ILE A 206 1.98 3.06 7.94
C ILE A 206 2.26 1.56 7.77
N PRO A 207 2.66 1.11 6.55
CA PRO A 207 2.93 -0.30 6.26
C PRO A 207 4.27 -0.83 6.81
#